data_AF-A0AAX3BC36-F1
#
_entry.id   AF-A0AAX3BC36-F1
#
_cell.length_a   1.000
_cell.length_b   1.000
_cell.length_c   1.000
_cell.angle_alpha   90.00
_cell.angle_beta   90.00
_cell.angle_gamma   90.00
#
_symmetry.space_group_name_H-M   'P 1'
#
loop_
_entity.id
_entity.type
_entity.pdbx_description
1 polymer ?
#
loop_
_entity_poly.entity_id
_entity_poly.type
_entity_poly.pdbx_seq_one_letter_code
_entity_poly.pdbx_strand_id
1 'polypeptide(L)' 'MNRLYAYLRLYANFFQPVMKMTEKKRIGSKVQKKHDDIKTPYQRLLESSYPNLQHFTPKILQFGLS' A
#
# COMPACT_ATOMS: atom_id res chain seq x y z
N MET A 1 2.24 -21.00 -13.76
CA MET A 1 1.94 -19.74 -14.47
C MET A 1 1.87 -18.51 -13.55
N ASN A 2 2.73 -18.40 -12.53
CA ASN A 2 2.58 -17.38 -11.47
C ASN A 2 3.74 -16.37 -11.37
N ARG A 3 4.88 -16.62 -12.05
CA ARG A 3 6.07 -15.75 -11.93
C ARG A 3 5.88 -14.39 -12.60
N LEU A 4 5.28 -14.34 -13.79
CA LEU A 4 4.99 -13.09 -14.49
C LEU A 4 4.08 -12.17 -13.66
N TYR A 5 3.00 -12.73 -13.09
CA TYR A 5 2.09 -11.99 -12.22
C TYR A 5 2.74 -11.55 -10.90
N ALA A 6 3.71 -12.31 -10.37
CA ALA A 6 4.46 -11.91 -9.19
C ALA A 6 5.28 -10.64 -9.46
N TYR A 7 6.00 -10.59 -10.58
CA TYR A 7 6.76 -9.39 -10.99
C TYR A 7 5.83 -8.21 -11.29
N LEU A 8 4.73 -8.46 -12.01
CA LEU A 8 3.76 -7.41 -12.32
C LEU A 8 3.10 -6.86 -11.06
N ARG A 9 2.79 -7.72 -10.08
CA ARG A 9 2.24 -7.31 -8.79
C ARG A 9 3.23 -6.47 -7.99
N LEU A 10 4.52 -6.81 -8.02
CA LEU A 10 5.56 -6.00 -7.37
C LEU A 10 5.66 -4.63 -8.04
N TYR A 11 5.71 -4.62 -9.38
CA TYR A 11 5.74 -3.38 -10.16
C TYR A 11 4.56 -2.46 -9.82
N ALA A 12 3.35 -3.01 -9.89
CA ALA A 12 2.12 -2.26 -9.64
C ALA A 12 2.01 -1.76 -8.19
N ASN A 13 2.45 -2.53 -7.21
CA ASN A 13 2.28 -2.16 -5.80
C ASN A 13 3.41 -1.30 -5.23
N PHE A 14 4.59 -1.25 -5.87
CA PHE A 14 5.70 -0.45 -5.35
C PHE A 14 5.95 0.82 -6.14
N PHE A 15 5.78 0.78 -7.46
CA PHE A 15 6.25 1.83 -8.37
C PHE A 15 5.12 2.63 -9.00
N GLN A 16 3.87 2.16 -8.92
CA GLN A 16 2.74 2.96 -9.39
C GLN A 16 2.34 3.99 -8.32
N PRO A 17 2.15 5.27 -8.70
CA PRO A 17 1.64 6.28 -7.80
C PRO A 17 0.19 5.95 -7.43
N VAL A 18 -0.09 5.94 -6.13
CA VAL A 18 -1.46 5.67 -5.62
C VAL A 18 -1.89 6.78 -4.70
N MET A 19 -3.14 7.21 -4.83
CA MET A 19 -3.78 8.14 -3.91
C MET A 19 -4.44 7.35 -2.78
N LYS A 20 -3.95 7.51 -1.55
CA LYS A 20 -4.49 6.80 -0.39
C LYS A 20 -5.54 7.67 0.30
N MET A 21 -6.71 7.12 0.57
CA MET A 21 -7.70 7.76 1.43
C MET A 21 -7.25 7.59 2.88
N THR A 22 -6.95 8.70 3.56
CA THR A 22 -6.48 8.70 4.95
C THR A 22 -7.64 8.81 5.93
N GLU A 23 -8.69 9.54 5.57
CA GLU A 23 -9.83 9.75 6.44
C GLU A 23 -11.14 9.69 5.65
N LYS A 24 -12.15 9.08 6.26
CA LYS A 24 -13.52 9.11 5.77
C LYS A 24 -14.42 9.51 6.92
N LYS A 25 -14.96 10.73 6.86
CA LYS A 25 -15.86 11.26 7.89
C LYS A 25 -17.26 11.47 7.30
N ARG A 26 -18.28 11.09 8.06
CA ARG A 26 -19.68 11.36 7.71
C ARG A 26 -20.15 12.57 8.50
N ILE A 27 -20.69 13.57 7.81
CA ILE A 27 -21.26 14.78 8.39
C ILE A 27 -22.72 14.86 7.89
N GLY A 28 -23.64 14.41 8.75
CA GLY A 28 -25.05 14.23 8.40
C GLY A 28 -25.25 13.23 7.26
N SER A 29 -25.81 13.71 6.14
CA SER A 29 -26.03 12.95 4.91
C SER A 29 -24.84 12.94 3.95
N LYS A 30 -23.79 13.74 4.19
CA LYS A 30 -22.60 13.83 3.31
C LYS A 30 -21.43 13.00 3.85
N VAL A 31 -20.65 12.42 2.94
CA VAL A 31 -19.39 11.71 3.25
C VAL A 31 -18.23 12.53 2.69
N GLN A 32 -17.37 13.01 3.57
CA GLN A 32 -16.12 13.66 3.19
C GLN A 32 -14.99 12.63 3.24
N LYS A 33 -14.17 12.60 2.19
CA LYS A 33 -12.99 11.75 2.08
C LYS A 33 -11.77 12.65 1.99
N LYS A 34 -10.85 12.51 2.93
CA LYS A 34 -9.55 13.16 2.86
C LYS A 34 -8.58 12.18 2.19
N HIS A 35 -7.92 12.67 1.15
CA HIS A 35 -6.89 11.92 0.46
C HIS A 35 -5.53 12.48 0.81
N ASP A 36 -4.56 11.59 0.88
CA ASP A 36 -3.15 11.92 1.00
C ASP A 36 -2.56 12.28 -0.37
N ASP A 37 -1.37 12.85 -0.37
CA ASP A 37 -0.65 13.17 -1.59
C ASP A 37 -0.41 11.92 -2.45
N ILE A 38 -0.38 12.16 -3.76
CA ILE A 38 -0.07 11.12 -4.75
C ILE A 38 1.40 10.77 -4.59
N LYS A 39 1.67 9.63 -3.97
CA LYS A 39 3.02 9.09 -3.78
C LYS A 39 3.05 7.62 -4.11
N THR A 40 4.19 7.15 -4.60
CA THR A 40 4.44 5.72 -4.74
C THR A 40 4.56 5.09 -3.34
N PRO A 41 4.18 3.81 -3.17
CA PRO A 41 4.40 3.12 -1.91
C PRO A 41 5.88 3.05 -1.51
N TYR A 42 6.80 3.01 -2.48
CA TYR A 42 8.24 3.13 -2.22
C TYR A 42 8.63 4.48 -1.59
N GLN A 43 8.13 5.60 -2.12
CA GLN A 43 8.36 6.93 -1.52
C GLN A 43 7.80 7.03 -0.10
N ARG A 44 6.59 6.52 0.14
CA ARG A 44 6.01 6.48 1.50
C ARG A 44 6.86 5.66 2.47
N LEU A 45 7.48 4.59 1.98
CA LEU A 45 8.36 3.76 2.79
C LEU A 45 9.67 4.47 3.13
N LEU A 46 10.24 5.24 2.20
CA LEU A 46 11.40 6.10 2.49
C LEU A 46 11.07 7.22 3.49
N GLU A 47 9.87 7.80 3.40
CA GLU A 47 9.39 8.84 4.32
C GLU A 47 9.00 8.28 5.69
N SER A 48 8.67 6.99 5.75
CA SER A 48 8.29 6.35 7.00
C SER A 48 9.52 6.09 7.86
N SER A 49 9.49 6.58 9.10
CA SER A 49 10.53 6.37 10.11
C SER A 49 10.54 4.93 10.66
N TYR A 50 10.51 3.91 9.78
CA TYR A 50 10.65 2.51 10.16
C TYR A 50 12.11 2.07 9.97
N PRO A 51 12.90 1.93 11.04
CA PRO A 51 14.33 1.65 10.95
C PRO A 51 14.69 0.22 10.51
N ASN A 52 13.73 -0.64 10.13
CA ASN A 52 14.02 -2.01 9.70
C ASN A 52 13.02 -2.54 8.68
N LEU A 53 13.48 -2.68 7.43
CA LEU A 53 12.79 -3.32 6.30
C LEU A 53 12.56 -4.83 6.48
N GLN A 54 13.12 -5.43 7.53
CA GLN A 54 13.14 -6.90 7.74
C GLN A 54 11.80 -7.48 8.20
N HIS A 55 10.85 -6.66 8.67
CA HIS A 55 9.56 -7.12 9.22
C HIS A 55 8.34 -6.79 8.34
N PHE A 56 8.52 -6.09 7.21
CA PHE A 56 7.42 -5.76 6.30
C PHE A 56 7.12 -6.93 5.36
N THR A 57 6.91 -8.13 5.89
CA THR A 57 6.27 -9.19 5.12
C THR A 57 4.77 -8.91 5.15
N PRO A 58 4.10 -8.64 4.00
CA PRO A 58 2.65 -8.65 3.99
C PRO A 58 2.22 -10.05 4.46
N LYS A 59 1.31 -10.12 5.44
CA LYS A 59 0.68 -11.37 5.93
C LYS A 59 0.13 -12.28 4.82
N ILE A 60 0.02 -11.76 3.59
CA ILE A 60 -0.32 -12.48 2.36
C ILE A 60 0.65 -13.63 2.06
N LEU A 61 1.92 -13.56 2.52
CA LEU A 61 2.90 -14.65 2.33
C LEU A 61 2.88 -15.72 3.44
N GLN A 62 2.05 -15.56 4.49
CA GLN A 62 2.01 -16.48 5.63
C GLN A 62 0.85 -17.51 5.56
N PHE A 63 -0.06 -17.39 4.60
CA PHE A 63 -1.28 -18.23 4.50
C PHE A 63 -1.26 -19.26 3.35
N GLY A 64 -0.09 -19.61 2.81
CA GLY A 64 0.00 -20.39 1.57
C GLY A 64 0.82 -21.67 1.59
N LEU A 65 1.32 -22.11 2.75
CA LEU A 65 2.09 -23.35 2.87
C LEU A 65 1.78 -24.03 4.22
N SER A 66 0.61 -24.65 4.30
CA SER A 66 0.30 -25.76 5.20
C SER A 66 -0.62 -26.72 4.48
#